data_AF-A0A523YXK1-F1
#
_entry.id   AF-A0A523YXK1-F1
#
_cell.length_a   1.000
_cell.length_b   1.000
_cell.length_c   1.000
_cell.angle_alpha   90.00
_cell.angle_beta   90.00
_cell.angle_gamma   90.00
#
_symmetry.space_group_name_H-M   'P 1'
#
loop_
_entity.id
_entity.type
_entity.pdbx_description
1 polymer ?
#
loop_
_entity_poly.entity_id
_entity_poly.type
_entity_poly.pdbx_seq_one_letter_code
_entity_poly.pdbx_strand_id
1 'polypeptide(L)'
;MGESDEDNQEFSESIIAECYCCGFFAQLNDLGLCEECATRLERDLIRQRDWEYSTSAFGLSSEARKALRRQIIKQYGANLEIITPRKNSFKKRSSRER
;
A
#
# COMPACT_ATOMS: atom_id res chain seq x y z
N MET A 1 20.69 -43.49 23.32
CA MET A 1 21.94 -43.39 22.53
C MET A 1 21.54 -43.70 21.11
N GLY A 2 21.39 -42.76 20.18
CA GLY A 2 21.74 -41.35 20.11
C GLY A 2 21.83 -41.02 18.62
N GLU A 3 21.32 -39.84 18.24
CA GLU A 3 21.83 -39.00 17.13
C GLU A 3 21.45 -39.40 15.69
N SER A 4 21.04 -38.51 14.79
CA SER A 4 20.68 -37.09 14.84
C SER A 4 19.91 -36.77 13.54
N ASP A 5 18.88 -35.95 13.64
CA ASP A 5 18.18 -35.35 12.51
C ASP A 5 19.13 -34.40 11.75
N GLU A 6 19.66 -34.84 10.60
CA GLU A 6 20.50 -34.01 9.74
C GLU A 6 19.64 -32.98 8.98
N ASP A 7 19.51 -31.80 9.58
CA ASP A 7 19.67 -30.49 8.95
C ASP A 7 19.10 -30.35 7.52
N ASN A 8 17.77 -30.38 7.40
CA ASN A 8 17.07 -29.78 6.26
C ASN A 8 17.13 -28.25 6.41
N GLN A 9 18.29 -27.67 6.16
CA GLN A 9 18.47 -26.23 6.13
C GLN A 9 17.75 -25.68 4.91
N GLU A 10 16.45 -25.41 5.11
CA GLU A 10 15.55 -24.76 4.16
C GLU A 10 16.17 -23.41 3.76
N PHE A 11 16.87 -23.45 2.64
CA PHE A 11 17.58 -22.33 2.04
C PHE A 11 16.55 -21.33 1.54
N SER A 12 16.04 -20.52 2.46
CA SER A 12 15.16 -19.39 2.15
C SER A 12 16.00 -18.27 1.56
N GLU A 13 16.42 -18.44 0.30
CA GLU A 13 16.91 -17.31 -0.49
C GLU A 13 15.78 -16.29 -0.58
N SER A 14 15.92 -15.22 0.21
CA SER A 14 15.05 -14.07 0.09
C SER A 14 15.29 -13.48 -1.30
N ILE A 15 14.34 -13.71 -2.21
CA ILE A 15 14.42 -13.20 -3.58
C ILE A 15 14.43 -11.67 -3.51
N ILE A 16 15.55 -11.08 -3.89
CA ILE A 16 15.68 -9.64 -4.05
C ILE A 16 15.24 -9.28 -5.47
N ALA A 17 14.28 -8.38 -5.58
CA ALA A 17 13.76 -7.92 -6.86
C ALA A 17 13.62 -6.39 -6.88
N GLU A 18 13.47 -5.82 -8.08
CA GLU A 18 13.35 -4.38 -8.28
C GLU A 18 11.95 -3.86 -7.88
N CYS A 19 11.89 -2.89 -6.98
CA CYS A 19 10.64 -2.27 -6.54
C CYS A 19 10.00 -1.43 -7.65
N TYR A 20 8.73 -1.67 -7.98
CA TYR A 20 8.01 -0.91 -9.03
C TYR A 20 7.87 0.59 -8.76
N CYS A 21 7.96 1.02 -7.50
CA CYS A 21 7.77 2.43 -7.16
C CYS A 21 9.09 3.22 -7.13
N CYS A 22 10.17 2.65 -6.61
CA CYS A 22 11.42 3.37 -6.40
C CYS A 22 12.59 2.85 -7.24
N GLY A 23 12.45 1.70 -7.92
CA GLY A 23 13.49 1.10 -8.77
C GLY A 23 14.68 0.50 -8.00
N PHE A 24 14.59 0.41 -6.66
CA PHE A 24 15.65 -0.22 -5.86
C PHE A 24 15.41 -1.72 -5.69
N PHE A 25 16.50 -2.48 -5.73
CA PHE A 25 16.52 -3.91 -5.42
C PHE A 25 16.34 -4.11 -3.92
N ALA A 26 15.23 -4.72 -3.53
CA ALA A 26 14.90 -5.02 -2.15
C ALA A 26 14.06 -6.31 -2.07
N GLN A 27 13.82 -6.79 -0.86
CA GLN A 27 12.77 -7.77 -0.64
C GLN A 27 11.42 -7.11 -0.91
N LEU A 28 10.68 -7.67 -1.86
CA LEU A 28 9.38 -7.13 -2.27
C LEU A 28 8.26 -7.89 -1.58
N ASN A 29 7.18 -7.19 -1.30
CA ASN A 29 5.92 -7.82 -0.90
C ASN A 29 5.17 -8.38 -2.11
N ASP A 30 3.99 -8.95 -1.87
CA ASP A 30 3.11 -9.52 -2.92
C ASP A 30 2.66 -8.50 -3.97
N LEU A 31 2.81 -7.20 -3.70
CA LEU A 31 2.51 -6.11 -4.62
C LEU A 31 3.75 -5.67 -5.44
N GLY A 32 4.90 -6.34 -5.27
CA GLY A 32 6.16 -5.95 -5.92
C GLY A 32 6.73 -4.63 -5.38
N LEU A 33 6.41 -4.27 -4.14
CA LEU A 33 6.88 -3.06 -3.49
C LEU A 33 7.81 -3.41 -2.34
N CYS A 34 8.86 -2.61 -2.18
CA CYS A 34 9.65 -2.65 -0.95
C CYS A 34 8.80 -2.15 0.23
N GLU A 35 9.20 -2.50 1.45
CA GLU A 35 8.48 -2.16 2.68
C GLU A 35 8.20 -0.65 2.79
N GLU A 36 9.17 0.20 2.44
CA GLU A 36 8.97 1.65 2.44
C GLU A 36 7.88 2.10 1.47
N CYS A 37 7.89 1.58 0.24
CA CYS A 37 6.88 1.95 -0.76
C CYS A 37 5.51 1.36 -0.40
N ALA A 38 5.47 0.18 0.21
CA ALA A 38 4.24 -0.40 0.73
C ALA A 38 3.62 0.47 1.84
N THR A 39 4.43 0.99 2.77
CA THR A 39 3.91 1.89 3.82
C THR A 39 3.41 3.23 3.26
N ARG A 40 4.07 3.78 2.24
CA ARG A 40 3.60 4.99 1.54
C ARG A 40 2.30 4.72 0.78
N LEU A 41 2.16 3.57 0.15
CA LEU A 41 0.93 3.14 -0.53
C LEU A 41 -0.23 3.04 0.47
N GLU A 42 0.00 2.41 1.61
CA GLU A 42 -0.99 2.26 2.68
C GLU A 42 -1.51 3.63 3.18
N ARG A 43 -0.61 4.60 3.37
CA ARG A 43 -0.99 5.97 3.73
C ARG A 43 -1.84 6.61 2.65
N ASP A 44 -1.51 6.42 1.38
CA ASP A 44 -2.26 6.96 0.25
C ASP A 44 -3.66 6.34 0.10
N LEU A 45 -3.79 5.03 0.36
CA LEU A 45 -5.09 4.35 0.41
C LEU A 45 -5.97 4.94 1.51
N ILE A 46 -5.40 5.15 2.70
CA ILE A 46 -6.11 5.78 3.82
C ILE A 46 -6.47 7.25 3.51
N ARG A 47 -5.60 7.99 2.81
CA ARG A 47 -5.87 9.37 2.35
C ARG A 47 -7.07 9.40 1.38
N GLN A 48 -7.13 8.45 0.44
CA GLN A 48 -8.22 8.29 -0.54
C GLN A 48 -9.50 7.68 0.04
N ARG A 49 -9.46 7.16 1.27
CA ARG A 49 -10.56 6.45 1.93
C ARG A 49 -10.86 5.09 1.28
N ASP A 50 -9.86 4.50 0.62
CA ASP A 50 -9.92 3.15 0.05
C ASP A 50 -9.62 2.11 1.14
N TRP A 51 -10.57 1.95 2.07
CA TRP A 51 -10.40 1.12 3.27
C TRP A 51 -10.31 -0.37 2.98
N GLU A 52 -10.87 -0.83 1.87
CA GLU A 52 -10.92 -2.25 1.49
C GLU A 52 -9.55 -2.79 1.08
N TYR A 53 -8.67 -1.91 0.62
CA TYR A 53 -7.31 -2.26 0.19
C TYR A 53 -6.24 -1.90 1.22
N SER A 54 -6.64 -1.30 2.35
CA SER A 54 -5.74 -0.90 3.42
C SER A 54 -5.69 -1.99 4.50
N THR A 55 -4.50 -2.53 4.74
CA THR A 55 -4.27 -3.53 5.79
C THR A 55 -4.59 -2.98 7.18
N SER A 56 -4.27 -1.71 7.42
CA SER A 56 -4.45 -1.04 8.71
C SER A 56 -5.91 -0.64 8.97
N ALA A 57 -6.70 -0.42 7.91
CA ALA A 57 -8.12 -0.07 8.01
C ALA A 57 -9.06 -1.28 8.01
N PHE A 58 -8.52 -2.47 7.73
CA PHE A 58 -9.26 -3.72 7.75
C PHE A 58 -9.84 -3.98 9.15
N GLY A 59 -11.12 -4.34 9.21
CA GLY A 59 -11.82 -4.58 10.48
C GLY A 59 -12.13 -3.35 11.34
N LEU A 60 -11.63 -2.15 11.01
CA LEU A 60 -11.92 -0.93 11.79
C LEU A 60 -13.34 -0.41 11.54
N SER A 61 -13.94 0.18 12.59
CA SER A 61 -15.19 0.91 12.48
C SER A 61 -15.03 2.17 11.62
N SER A 62 -16.15 2.67 11.07
CA SER A 62 -16.14 3.85 10.20
C SER A 62 -15.60 5.12 10.90
N GLU A 63 -15.80 5.24 12.22
CA GLU A 63 -15.25 6.33 13.04
C GLU A 63 -13.74 6.18 13.24
N ALA A 64 -13.28 4.97 13.56
CA ALA A 64 -11.85 4.68 13.72
C ALA A 64 -11.07 4.92 12.43
N ARG A 65 -11.63 4.54 11.27
CA ARG A 65 -11.06 4.82 9.94
C ARG A 65 -10.88 6.32 9.70
N LYS A 66 -11.87 7.13 10.03
CA LYS A 66 -11.79 8.60 9.90
C LYS A 66 -10.74 9.19 10.86
N ALA A 67 -10.63 8.66 12.07
CA ALA A 67 -9.60 9.07 13.02
C ALA A 67 -8.19 8.73 12.50
N LEU A 68 -7.98 7.51 12.00
CA LEU A 68 -6.73 7.06 11.40
C LEU A 68 -6.31 7.95 10.22
N ARG A 69 -7.25 8.29 9.32
CA ARG A 69 -6.96 9.23 8.22
C ARG A 69 -6.56 10.62 8.71
N ARG A 70 -7.22 11.16 9.74
CA ARG A 70 -6.83 12.46 10.32
C ARG A 70 -5.43 12.40 10.90
N GLN A 71 -5.07 11.31 11.56
CA GLN A 71 -3.73 11.11 12.10
C GLN A 71 -2.67 11.03 11.00
N ILE A 72 -2.91 10.24 9.95
CA ILE A 72 -1.99 10.12 8.81
C ILE A 72 -1.80 11.45 8.10
N ILE A 73 -2.88 12.20 7.85
CA ILE A 73 -2.80 13.54 7.25
C ILE A 73 -2.02 14.51 8.14
N LYS A 74 -2.20 14.43 9.47
CA LYS A 74 -1.48 15.28 10.43
C LYS A 74 0.02 14.96 10.46
N GLN A 75 0.40 13.68 10.35
CA GLN A 75 1.80 13.24 10.45
C GLN A 75 2.56 13.38 9.12
N TYR A 76 1.93 13.04 8.00
CA TYR A 76 2.61 12.91 6.70
C TYR A 76 2.10 13.92 5.65
N GLY A 77 1.11 14.75 5.99
CA GLY A 77 0.51 15.71 5.07
C GLY A 77 -0.59 15.10 4.18
N ALA A 78 -1.26 15.97 3.42
CA ALA A 78 -2.44 15.64 2.62
C ALA A 78 -2.13 15.16 1.19
N ASN A 79 -0.89 15.31 0.72
CA ASN A 79 -0.49 14.99 -0.64
C ASN A 79 -0.25 13.48 -0.80
N LEU A 80 -0.65 12.93 -1.95
CA LEU A 80 -0.37 11.55 -2.30
C LEU A 80 1.08 11.42 -2.79
N GLU A 81 1.72 10.31 -2.46
CA GLU A 81 3.14 10.07 -2.75
C GLU A 81 3.34 9.07 -3.88
N ILE A 82 2.45 8.07 -4.00
CA ILE A 82 2.54 6.95 -4.93
C ILE A 82 1.31 6.88 -5.83
N ILE A 83 0.11 7.07 -5.27
CA ILE A 83 -1.11 6.92 -6.06
C ILE A 83 -1.40 8.22 -6.80
N THR A 84 -1.59 8.13 -8.12
CA THR A 84 -2.16 9.24 -8.88
C THR A 84 -3.62 9.42 -8.45
N PRO A 85 -4.04 10.60 -7.95
CA PRO A 85 -5.41 10.80 -7.52
C PRO A 85 -6.35 10.49 -8.68
N ARG A 86 -7.39 9.68 -8.44
CA ARG A 86 -8.39 9.39 -9.46
C ARG A 86 -8.96 10.71 -9.98
N LYS A 87 -8.64 11.08 -11.24
CA LYS A 87 -9.32 12.17 -11.92
C LYS A 87 -10.78 11.76 -12.02
N ASN A 88 -11.65 12.43 -11.26
CA ASN A 88 -13.08 12.38 -11.49
C ASN A 88 -13.33 12.89 -12.91
N SER A 89 -13.42 11.97 -13.87
CA SER A 89 -13.81 12.29 -15.24
C SER A 89 -15.32 12.54 -15.25
N PHE A 90 -15.74 13.68 -14.70
CA PHE A 90 -17.03 14.24 -15.07
C PHE A 90 -16.93 14.59 -16.55
N LYS A 91 -17.31 13.64 -17.42
CA LYS A 91 -17.61 13.92 -18.82
C LYS A 91 -18.67 15.02 -18.81
N LYS A 92 -18.29 16.26 -19.08
CA LYS A 92 -19.24 17.31 -19.46
C LYS A 92 -19.98 16.77 -20.68
N ARG A 93 -21.22 16.30 -20.48
CA ARG A 93 -22.15 16.10 -21.59
C ARG A 93 -22.30 17.48 -22.21
N SER A 94 -21.67 17.71 -23.36
CA SER A 94 -21.92 18.94 -24.12
C SER A 94 -23.38 18.88 -24.53
N SER A 95 -24.23 19.63 -23.84
CA SER A 95 -25.53 20.01 -24.35
C SER A 95 -25.29 20.82 -25.62
N ARG A 96 -25.30 20.16 -26.78
CA ARG A 96 -25.49 20.86 -28.04
C ARG A 96 -26.99 21.15 -28.12
N GLU A 97 -27.32 22.30 -27.54
CA GLU A 97 -28.58 22.99 -27.74
C GLU A 97 -28.57 23.59 -29.17
N ARG A 98 -29.68 23.34 -29.87
CA ARG A 98 -30.16 23.95 -31.13
C ARG A 98 -29.52 23.49 -32.44
#